data_AF-A0A6P0VAN0-F1
#
_entry.id   AF-A0A6P0VAN0-F1
#
_cell.length_a   1.000
_cell.length_b   1.000
_cell.length_c   1.000
_cell.angle_alpha   90.00
_cell.angle_beta   90.00
_cell.angle_gamma   90.00
#
_symmetry.space_group_name_H-M   'P 1'
#
loop_
_entity.id
_entity.type
_entity.pdbx_description
1 polymer ?
#
loop_
_entity_poly.entity_id
_entity_poly.type
_entity_poly.pdbx_seq_one_letter_code
_entity_poly.pdbx_strand_id
1 'polypeptide(L)'
;MTRFIHDQFAKDYLEELLTPYGEVKAPRRVSGEMREIDVWFAPNSDTTNNLRTLGLLGRIAQTPILIEPFRNAASPDEICDCLLKLLEVRGELRREANRNQLKLTPGAIPKLWVLTPTASATLLEDFGAKVDESWLDGVYFAPKNFRTVIIVIHQLPRSQETLWLRMLGRGKVQQQAIDELEALPQNNPLRSNTLRLLYNLRQNLEVKQDQDLEEGDKEIIMRLAPLYQQDREQAILQGERLVIQNLLQVRFGSVDEELAEIIEPLLALPPEEFTPMLLQLSREELLARFRESN
;
A
#
# COMPACT_ATOMS: atom_id res chain seq x y z
N MET A 1 15.84 0.15 -16.25
CA MET A 1 15.03 1.32 -15.88
C MET A 1 13.67 0.95 -15.29
N THR A 2 12.98 -0.07 -15.82
CA THR A 2 11.75 -0.65 -15.22
C THR A 2 11.98 -1.11 -13.77
N ARG A 3 13.13 -1.74 -13.48
CA ARG A 3 13.54 -2.09 -12.11
C ARG A 3 13.45 -0.92 -11.12
N PHE A 4 13.85 0.29 -11.53
CA PHE A 4 13.79 1.49 -10.68
C PHE A 4 12.34 1.95 -10.42
N ILE A 5 11.47 1.81 -11.43
CA ILE A 5 10.04 2.17 -11.29
C ILE A 5 9.35 1.21 -10.32
N HIS A 6 9.61 -0.09 -10.43
CA HIS A 6 9.06 -1.11 -9.51
C HIS A 6 9.63 -0.97 -8.10
N ASP A 7 10.91 -0.65 -7.97
CA ASP A 7 11.55 -0.34 -6.70
C ASP A 7 10.89 0.85 -6.00
N GLN A 8 10.67 1.95 -6.74
CA GLN A 8 9.97 3.12 -6.21
C GLN A 8 8.52 2.79 -5.84
N PHE A 9 7.81 2.04 -6.69
CA PHE A 9 6.46 1.59 -6.36
C PHE A 9 6.42 0.78 -5.07
N ALA A 10 7.34 -0.18 -4.86
CA ALA A 10 7.36 -0.99 -3.67
C ALA A 10 7.58 -0.15 -2.39
N LYS A 11 8.42 0.89 -2.48
CA LYS A 11 8.67 1.84 -1.40
C LYS A 11 7.43 2.65 -1.06
N ASP A 12 6.86 3.35 -2.05
CA ASP A 12 5.66 4.18 -1.88
C ASP A 12 4.46 3.33 -1.37
N TYR A 13 4.36 2.11 -1.88
CA TYR A 13 3.31 1.15 -1.52
C TYR A 13 3.40 0.70 -0.06
N LEU A 14 4.59 0.27 0.38
CA LEU A 14 4.79 -0.13 1.75
C LEU A 14 4.66 1.06 2.72
N GLU A 15 5.12 2.25 2.32
CA GLU A 15 4.99 3.46 3.11
C GLU A 15 3.52 3.85 3.34
N GLU A 16 2.72 3.90 2.27
CA GLU A 16 1.29 4.22 2.37
C GLU A 16 0.54 3.22 3.25
N LEU A 17 0.84 1.92 3.14
CA LEU A 17 0.19 0.89 3.94
C LEU A 17 0.59 0.93 5.42
N LEU A 18 1.82 1.31 5.74
CA LEU A 18 2.35 1.25 7.11
C LEU A 18 2.23 2.56 7.88
N THR A 19 2.19 3.71 7.19
CA THR A 19 2.11 5.06 7.81
C THR A 19 0.99 5.20 8.85
N PRO A 20 -0.23 4.65 8.63
CA PRO A 20 -1.29 4.74 9.63
C PRO A 20 -0.99 4.00 10.95
N TYR A 21 0.03 3.15 10.98
CA TYR A 21 0.28 2.21 12.08
C TYR A 21 1.58 2.49 12.86
N GLY A 22 2.40 3.44 12.43
CA GLY A 22 3.69 3.69 13.10
C GLY A 22 4.58 4.67 12.34
N GLU A 23 5.82 4.78 12.80
CA GLU A 23 6.84 5.60 12.15
C GLU A 23 7.42 4.83 10.96
N VAL A 24 7.25 5.37 9.75
CA VAL A 24 7.88 4.87 8.52
C VAL A 24 9.00 5.81 8.10
N LYS A 25 10.12 5.25 7.62
CA LYS A 25 11.18 6.00 6.93
C LYS A 25 11.55 5.28 5.64
N ALA A 26 11.20 5.86 4.50
CA ALA A 26 11.47 5.33 3.17
C ALA A 26 11.98 6.46 2.22
N PRO A 27 13.19 6.37 1.64
CA PRO A 27 14.31 5.53 2.05
C PRO A 27 15.00 6.06 3.32
N ARG A 28 15.52 5.17 4.17
CA ARG A 28 16.32 5.53 5.36
C ARG A 28 17.81 5.37 5.09
N ARG A 29 18.57 6.47 5.21
CA ARG A 29 20.04 6.45 5.12
C ARG A 29 20.70 5.83 6.37
N VAL A 30 21.76 5.06 6.16
CA VAL A 30 22.62 4.48 7.22
C VAL A 30 24.09 4.90 7.05
N SER A 31 24.86 5.00 8.14
CA SER A 31 26.25 5.51 8.07
C SER A 31 27.28 4.42 7.73
N GLY A 32 28.21 4.72 6.81
CA GLY A 32 29.41 3.90 6.53
C GLY A 32 29.91 4.13 5.10
N GLU A 33 28.97 4.08 4.17
CA GLU A 33 28.93 4.55 2.78
C GLU A 33 27.46 4.97 2.54
N MET A 34 27.08 5.77 1.55
CA MET A 34 25.67 6.17 1.34
C MET A 34 24.79 4.96 0.98
N ARG A 35 24.41 4.15 1.96
CA ARG A 35 23.50 3.01 1.83
C ARG A 35 22.12 3.43 2.30
N GLU A 36 21.10 2.95 1.59
CA GLU A 36 19.70 3.24 1.88
C GLU A 36 18.97 1.92 2.15
N ILE A 37 18.19 1.93 3.23
CA ILE A 37 17.18 0.90 3.50
C ILE A 37 15.90 1.34 2.82
N ASP A 38 15.29 0.42 2.08
CA ASP A 38 14.12 0.75 1.28
C ASP A 38 12.94 1.15 2.17
N VAL A 39 12.64 0.38 3.22
CA VAL A 39 11.63 0.75 4.22
C VAL A 39 12.09 0.36 5.62
N TRP A 40 12.17 1.36 6.51
CA TRP A 40 12.25 1.15 7.95
C TRP A 40 10.88 1.45 8.56
N PHE A 41 10.40 0.56 9.43
CA PHE A 41 9.13 0.77 10.15
C PHE A 41 9.27 0.44 11.63
N ALA A 42 8.66 1.25 12.49
CA ALA A 42 8.44 0.94 13.89
C ALA A 42 6.97 1.17 14.27
N PRO A 43 6.27 0.15 14.79
CA PRO A 43 4.86 0.29 15.15
C PRO A 43 4.68 1.17 16.39
N ASN A 44 3.56 1.89 16.43
CA ASN A 44 3.10 2.55 17.65
C ASN A 44 2.50 1.50 18.62
N SER A 45 2.60 1.74 19.93
CA SER A 45 2.12 0.80 20.95
C SER A 45 0.62 0.47 20.83
N ASP A 46 -0.18 1.42 20.35
CA ASP A 46 -1.64 1.35 20.37
C ASP A 46 -2.27 0.83 19.05
N THR A 47 -1.46 0.65 18.00
CA THR A 47 -1.94 0.31 16.64
C THR A 47 -1.86 -1.18 16.30
N THR A 48 -1.35 -2.01 17.21
CA THR A 48 -1.09 -3.44 17.01
C THR A 48 -2.32 -4.28 16.67
N ASN A 49 -3.51 -3.91 17.17
CA ASN A 49 -4.76 -4.58 16.80
C ASN A 49 -5.20 -4.26 15.36
N ASN A 50 -4.98 -3.02 14.90
CA ASN A 50 -5.37 -2.61 13.56
C ASN A 50 -4.41 -3.13 12.49
N LEU A 51 -3.13 -3.36 12.83
CA LEU A 51 -2.16 -4.01 11.93
C LEU A 51 -2.64 -5.37 11.41
N ARG A 52 -3.42 -6.12 12.19
CA ARG A 52 -3.94 -7.44 11.77
C ARG A 52 -4.81 -7.37 10.50
N THR A 53 -5.37 -6.21 10.17
CA THR A 53 -6.12 -6.01 8.92
C THR A 53 -5.23 -6.10 7.67
N LEU A 54 -3.91 -5.95 7.83
CA LEU A 54 -2.90 -6.13 6.79
C LEU A 54 -2.41 -7.60 6.68
N GLY A 55 -3.06 -8.54 7.36
CA GLY A 55 -2.69 -9.96 7.34
C GLY A 55 -1.22 -10.19 7.70
N LEU A 56 -0.49 -10.89 6.84
CA LEU A 56 0.92 -11.23 7.00
C LEU A 56 1.81 -9.98 7.06
N LEU A 57 1.54 -8.93 6.27
CA LEU A 57 2.28 -7.67 6.35
C LEU A 57 2.14 -7.04 7.75
N GLY A 58 0.92 -7.06 8.29
CA GLY A 58 0.65 -6.63 9.65
C GLY A 58 1.32 -7.49 10.71
N ARG A 59 1.33 -8.82 10.50
CA ARG A 59 1.96 -9.78 11.39
C ARG A 59 3.47 -9.57 11.49
N ILE A 60 4.16 -9.28 10.38
CA ILE A 60 5.60 -9.03 10.40
C ILE A 60 5.94 -7.66 11.00
N ALA A 61 5.04 -6.69 10.87
CA ALA A 61 5.19 -5.31 11.33
C ALA A 61 4.88 -5.09 12.82
N GLN A 62 4.64 -6.15 13.62
CA GLN A 62 4.36 -6.02 15.06
C GLN A 62 5.55 -5.58 15.90
N THR A 63 6.76 -5.62 15.35
CA THR A 63 7.99 -5.10 15.95
C THR A 63 8.68 -4.20 14.93
N PRO A 64 9.71 -3.42 15.30
CA PRO A 64 10.52 -2.72 14.31
C PRO A 64 11.03 -3.66 13.22
N ILE A 65 10.95 -3.23 11.97
CA ILE A 65 11.35 -4.02 10.79
C ILE A 65 12.13 -3.17 9.78
N LEU A 66 12.99 -3.87 9.04
CA LEU A 66 13.55 -3.40 7.78
C LEU A 66 12.91 -4.26 6.67
N ILE A 67 12.40 -3.65 5.61
CA ILE A 67 11.89 -4.36 4.44
C ILE A 67 12.74 -4.00 3.23
N GLU A 68 13.19 -5.01 2.50
CA GLU A 68 13.97 -4.89 1.27
C GLU A 68 13.24 -5.68 0.18
N PRO A 69 12.36 -5.04 -0.61
CA PRO A 69 11.61 -5.69 -1.67
C PRO A 69 12.43 -5.79 -2.97
N PHE A 70 12.51 -6.99 -3.53
CA PHE A 70 13.18 -7.23 -4.80
C PHE A 70 12.16 -7.48 -5.91
N ARG A 71 12.33 -6.77 -7.04
CA ARG A 71 11.58 -7.08 -8.27
C ARG A 71 12.03 -8.40 -8.90
N ASN A 72 13.30 -8.79 -8.72
CA ASN A 72 13.87 -10.04 -9.25
C ASN A 72 14.21 -11.02 -8.14
N ALA A 73 14.52 -12.28 -8.49
CA ALA A 73 15.06 -13.22 -7.52
C ALA A 73 16.31 -12.61 -6.87
N ALA A 74 16.33 -12.53 -5.54
CA ALA A 74 17.44 -11.91 -4.81
C ALA A 74 18.67 -12.83 -4.91
N SER A 75 19.82 -12.24 -5.25
CA SER A 75 21.08 -12.98 -5.26
C SER A 75 21.65 -13.17 -3.84
N PRO A 76 22.61 -14.09 -3.64
CA PRO A 76 23.32 -14.19 -2.37
C PRO A 76 23.99 -12.88 -1.95
N ASP A 77 24.61 -12.17 -2.90
CA ASP A 77 25.27 -10.89 -2.62
C ASP A 77 24.26 -9.81 -2.21
N GLU A 78 23.11 -9.73 -2.89
CA GLU A 78 22.03 -8.80 -2.53
C GLU A 78 21.49 -9.06 -1.12
N ILE A 79 21.31 -10.33 -0.72
CA ILE A 79 20.90 -10.69 0.64
C ILE A 79 21.98 -10.34 1.67
N CYS A 80 23.26 -10.55 1.34
CA CYS A 80 24.39 -10.14 2.17
C CYS A 80 24.46 -8.62 2.34
N ASP A 81 24.17 -7.84 1.30
CA ASP A 81 24.07 -6.38 1.38
C ASP A 81 22.93 -5.95 2.33
N CYS A 82 21.77 -6.59 2.25
CA CYS A 82 20.68 -6.34 3.21
C CYS A 82 21.10 -6.66 4.65
N LEU A 83 21.83 -7.77 4.86
CA LEU A 83 22.39 -8.13 6.17
C LEU A 83 23.37 -7.08 6.68
N LEU A 84 24.22 -6.53 5.81
CA LEU A 84 25.15 -5.46 6.15
C LEU A 84 24.37 -4.22 6.65
N LYS A 85 23.33 -3.79 5.92
CA LYS A 85 22.45 -2.68 6.34
C LYS A 85 21.84 -2.93 7.73
N LEU A 86 21.35 -4.15 8.00
CA LEU A 86 20.82 -4.51 9.31
C LEU A 86 21.89 -4.41 10.41
N LEU A 87 23.10 -4.88 10.17
CA LEU A 87 24.20 -4.82 11.13
C LEU A 87 24.62 -3.38 11.43
N GLU A 88 24.60 -2.49 10.43
CA GLU A 88 24.84 -1.05 10.60
C GLU A 88 23.78 -0.42 11.52
N VAL A 89 22.50 -0.65 11.23
CA VAL A 89 21.38 -0.16 12.08
C VAL A 89 21.50 -0.68 13.51
N ARG A 90 21.85 -1.96 13.68
CA ARG A 90 22.09 -2.54 15.02
C ARG A 90 23.25 -1.84 15.74
N GLY A 91 24.32 -1.53 15.02
CA GLY A 91 25.46 -0.78 15.54
C GLY A 91 25.08 0.65 15.96
N GLU A 92 24.28 1.34 15.16
CA GLU A 92 23.72 2.67 15.49
C GLU A 92 22.86 2.61 16.76
N LEU A 93 21.87 1.71 16.81
CA LEU A 93 20.98 1.56 17.98
C LEU A 93 21.76 1.22 19.26
N ARG A 94 22.78 0.38 19.16
CA ARG A 94 23.65 0.04 20.31
C ARG A 94 24.44 1.26 20.77
N ARG A 95 25.01 2.05 19.86
CA ARG A 95 25.73 3.28 20.19
C ARG A 95 24.81 4.30 20.85
N GLU A 96 23.60 4.46 20.33
CA GLU A 96 22.59 5.35 20.90
C GLU A 96 22.14 4.91 22.30
N ALA A 97 21.81 3.63 22.48
CA ALA A 97 21.45 3.07 23.78
C ALA A 97 22.56 3.27 24.81
N ASN A 98 23.83 3.02 24.43
CA ASN A 98 24.98 3.25 25.29
C ASN A 98 25.16 4.72 25.68
N ARG A 99 25.01 5.66 24.73
CA ARG A 99 25.08 7.11 25.00
C ARG A 99 24.00 7.56 25.98
N ASN A 100 22.81 6.99 25.87
CA ASN A 100 21.66 7.31 26.72
C ASN A 100 21.59 6.45 28.00
N GLN A 101 22.59 5.59 28.25
CA GLN A 101 22.63 4.64 29.38
C GLN A 101 21.39 3.71 29.47
N LEU A 102 20.79 3.41 28.32
CA LEU A 102 19.65 2.52 28.20
C LEU A 102 20.11 1.10 27.83
N LYS A 103 19.40 0.08 28.32
CA LYS A 103 19.58 -1.30 27.85
C LYS A 103 18.73 -1.53 26.62
N LEU A 104 19.38 -1.89 25.50
CA LEU A 104 18.68 -2.25 24.27
C LEU A 104 17.98 -3.60 24.44
N THR A 105 16.65 -3.62 24.39
CA THR A 105 15.86 -4.85 24.49
C THR A 105 15.79 -5.57 23.13
N PRO A 106 15.67 -6.91 23.08
CA PRO A 106 15.55 -7.64 21.82
C PRO A 106 14.36 -7.24 20.93
N GLY A 107 13.31 -6.67 21.53
CA GLY A 107 12.13 -6.15 20.84
C GLY A 107 12.35 -4.80 20.16
N ALA A 108 13.32 -4.00 20.61
CA ALA A 108 13.66 -2.71 19.99
C ALA A 108 14.59 -2.87 18.78
N ILE A 109 15.23 -4.04 18.62
CA ILE A 109 16.12 -4.32 17.48
C ILE A 109 15.26 -4.74 16.30
N PRO A 110 15.40 -4.11 15.12
CA PRO A 110 14.59 -4.49 13.98
C PRO A 110 14.90 -5.92 13.50
N LYS A 111 13.93 -6.54 12.82
CA LYS A 111 14.14 -7.72 11.98
C LYS A 111 14.19 -7.32 10.52
N LEU A 112 15.09 -7.92 9.74
CA LEU A 112 15.17 -7.75 8.30
C LEU A 112 14.24 -8.74 7.60
N TRP A 113 13.42 -8.22 6.68
CA TRP A 113 12.51 -8.98 5.83
C TRP A 113 12.88 -8.74 4.36
N VAL A 114 13.51 -9.74 3.76
CA VAL A 114 13.83 -9.75 2.32
C VAL A 114 12.63 -10.29 1.58
N LEU A 115 11.98 -9.47 0.76
CA LEU A 115 10.84 -9.91 -0.06
C LEU A 115 11.36 -10.21 -1.46
N THR A 116 11.34 -11.47 -1.87
CA THR A 116 11.81 -11.88 -3.20
C THR A 116 10.73 -12.64 -3.96
N PRO A 117 10.56 -12.46 -5.28
CA PRO A 117 9.52 -13.14 -6.04
C PRO A 117 9.70 -14.66 -5.98
N THR A 118 10.94 -15.13 -6.11
CA THR A 118 11.34 -16.54 -6.19
C THR A 118 12.68 -16.75 -5.53
N ALA A 119 12.89 -17.91 -4.91
CA ALA A 119 14.17 -18.36 -4.36
C ALA A 119 14.39 -19.84 -4.68
N SER A 120 15.62 -20.24 -4.95
CA SER A 120 15.98 -21.66 -5.11
C SER A 120 16.12 -22.33 -3.74
N ALA A 121 15.94 -23.65 -3.69
CA ALA A 121 16.17 -24.43 -2.48
C ALA A 121 17.63 -24.28 -1.97
N THR A 122 18.59 -24.29 -2.90
CA THR A 122 20.01 -24.07 -2.61
C THR A 122 20.25 -22.71 -1.95
N LEU A 123 19.68 -21.62 -2.47
CA LEU A 123 19.81 -20.30 -1.87
C LEU A 123 19.31 -20.29 -0.42
N LEU A 124 18.14 -20.87 -0.17
CA LEU A 124 17.59 -20.95 1.19
C LEU A 124 18.45 -21.81 2.11
N GLU A 125 18.99 -22.92 1.61
CA GLU A 125 19.91 -23.80 2.35
C GLU A 125 21.23 -23.09 2.70
N ASP A 126 21.82 -22.35 1.77
CA ASP A 126 23.08 -21.61 1.95
C ASP A 126 22.98 -20.55 3.07
N PHE A 127 21.81 -19.92 3.21
CA PHE A 127 21.51 -19.00 4.32
C PHE A 127 21.01 -19.70 5.60
N GLY A 128 20.87 -21.03 5.57
CA GLY A 128 20.29 -21.82 6.65
C GLY A 128 18.83 -21.44 6.96
N ALA A 129 18.12 -20.89 5.97
CA ALA A 129 16.76 -20.37 6.11
C ALA A 129 15.75 -21.52 6.11
N LYS A 130 14.98 -21.66 7.19
CA LYS A 130 14.06 -22.78 7.41
C LYS A 130 12.63 -22.32 7.62
N VAL A 131 11.68 -23.18 7.23
CA VAL A 131 10.26 -22.98 7.53
C VAL A 131 10.02 -23.10 9.03
N ASP A 132 9.08 -22.32 9.53
CA ASP A 132 8.55 -22.42 10.89
C ASP A 132 7.06 -22.80 10.78
N GLU A 133 6.64 -23.88 11.44
CA GLU A 133 5.27 -24.42 11.36
C GLU A 133 4.19 -23.43 11.82
N SER A 134 4.56 -22.41 12.59
CA SER A 134 3.64 -21.35 13.02
C SER A 134 3.41 -20.28 11.95
N TRP A 135 4.13 -20.33 10.83
CA TRP A 135 4.07 -19.36 9.73
C TRP A 135 3.53 -19.97 8.44
N LEU A 136 3.11 -19.09 7.53
CA LEU A 136 2.59 -19.48 6.23
C LEU A 136 3.71 -19.99 5.32
N ASP A 137 3.34 -20.81 4.34
CA ASP A 137 4.23 -21.20 3.25
C ASP A 137 4.87 -19.98 2.58
N GLY A 138 6.13 -20.13 2.17
CA GLY A 138 6.92 -19.05 1.60
C GLY A 138 7.66 -18.17 2.61
N VAL A 139 7.54 -18.41 3.92
CA VAL A 139 8.27 -17.65 4.97
C VAL A 139 9.42 -18.49 5.54
N TYR A 140 10.66 -18.04 5.33
CA TYR A 140 11.86 -18.76 5.73
C TYR A 140 12.73 -17.96 6.70
N PHE A 141 13.02 -18.53 7.86
CA PHE A 141 13.78 -17.89 8.93
C PHE A 141 15.25 -18.32 8.88
N ALA A 142 16.14 -17.34 8.71
CA ALA A 142 17.58 -17.54 8.88
C ALA A 142 17.93 -17.78 10.37
N PRO A 143 19.14 -18.27 10.70
CA PRO A 143 19.59 -18.43 12.07
C PRO A 143 19.32 -17.20 12.96
N LYS A 144 18.81 -17.44 14.18
CA LYS A 144 18.16 -16.43 15.04
C LYS A 144 18.96 -15.13 15.23
N ASN A 145 20.28 -15.19 15.29
CA ASN A 145 21.15 -14.02 15.51
C ASN A 145 21.33 -13.12 14.29
N PHE A 146 21.01 -13.61 13.09
CA PHE A 146 20.94 -12.78 11.89
C PHE A 146 19.69 -11.90 11.90
N ARG A 147 18.62 -12.30 12.60
CA ARG A 147 17.32 -11.57 12.63
C ARG A 147 16.78 -11.29 11.22
N THR A 148 16.95 -12.25 10.33
CA THR A 148 16.59 -12.15 8.92
C THR A 148 15.55 -13.19 8.56
N VAL A 149 14.58 -12.77 7.77
CA VAL A 149 13.55 -13.63 7.20
C VAL A 149 13.49 -13.38 5.70
N ILE A 150 13.42 -14.45 4.92
CA ILE A 150 13.27 -14.41 3.46
C ILE A 150 11.82 -14.80 3.16
N ILE A 151 11.06 -13.90 2.56
CA ILE A 151 9.71 -14.16 2.06
C ILE A 151 9.78 -14.40 0.57
N VAL A 152 9.40 -15.61 0.16
CA VAL A 152 9.36 -16.07 -1.24
C VAL A 152 7.94 -15.89 -1.76
N ILE A 153 7.68 -14.77 -2.44
CA ILE A 153 6.33 -14.28 -2.73
C ILE A 153 5.49 -15.28 -3.54
N HIS A 154 6.07 -15.97 -4.54
CA HIS A 154 5.32 -16.93 -5.36
C HIS A 154 4.86 -18.18 -4.61
N GLN A 155 5.40 -18.44 -3.42
CA GLN A 155 5.02 -19.57 -2.56
C GLN A 155 3.96 -19.18 -1.53
N LEU A 156 3.67 -17.87 -1.38
CA LEU A 156 2.64 -17.42 -0.46
C LEU A 156 1.27 -17.94 -0.92
N PRO A 157 0.46 -18.51 0.00
CA PRO A 157 -0.87 -19.03 -0.34
C PRO A 157 -1.76 -17.90 -0.86
N ARG A 158 -2.63 -18.20 -1.82
CA ARG A 158 -3.60 -17.24 -2.36
C ARG A 158 -4.73 -16.99 -1.35
N SER A 159 -4.60 -15.94 -0.56
CA SER A 159 -5.63 -15.50 0.39
C SER A 159 -5.48 -14.01 0.73
N GLN A 160 -6.51 -13.45 1.38
CA GLN A 160 -6.48 -12.08 1.89
C GLN A 160 -5.32 -11.85 2.88
N GLU A 161 -4.91 -12.89 3.63
CA GLU A 161 -3.81 -12.83 4.59
C GLU A 161 -2.47 -12.48 3.92
N THR A 162 -2.25 -12.86 2.67
CA THR A 162 -0.98 -12.63 1.95
C THR A 162 -1.10 -11.62 0.83
N LEU A 163 -2.31 -11.09 0.59
CA LEU A 163 -2.67 -10.24 -0.54
C LEU A 163 -1.65 -9.12 -0.74
N TRP A 164 -1.41 -8.32 0.30
CA TRP A 164 -0.56 -7.13 0.23
C TRP A 164 0.90 -7.45 -0.10
N LEU A 165 1.43 -8.62 0.31
CA LEU A 165 2.77 -9.04 -0.09
C LEU A 165 2.80 -9.59 -1.51
N ARG A 166 1.75 -10.28 -1.97
CA ARG A 166 1.64 -10.77 -3.35
C ARG A 166 1.48 -9.65 -4.38
N MET A 167 0.98 -8.48 -3.98
CA MET A 167 0.98 -7.27 -4.81
C MET A 167 2.39 -6.84 -5.25
N LEU A 168 3.42 -7.14 -4.45
CA LEU A 168 4.83 -6.89 -4.76
C LEU A 168 5.47 -8.01 -5.62
N GLY A 169 4.69 -9.04 -5.96
CA GLY A 169 5.13 -10.17 -6.77
C GLY A 169 5.29 -9.84 -8.25
N ARG A 170 5.26 -10.88 -9.08
CA ARG A 170 5.37 -10.76 -10.55
C ARG A 170 4.42 -11.68 -11.29
N GLY A 171 4.11 -11.31 -12.53
CA GLY A 171 3.32 -12.11 -13.47
C GLY A 171 2.00 -12.56 -12.84
N LYS A 172 1.69 -13.86 -12.94
CA LYS A 172 0.45 -14.45 -12.43
C LYS A 172 0.19 -14.20 -10.95
N VAL A 173 1.22 -14.14 -10.11
CA VAL A 173 1.05 -13.91 -8.66
C VAL A 173 0.53 -12.50 -8.40
N GLN A 174 1.12 -11.51 -9.09
CA GLN A 174 0.71 -10.12 -8.98
C GLN A 174 -0.67 -9.89 -9.61
N GLN A 175 -0.95 -10.53 -10.75
CA GLN A 175 -2.27 -10.49 -11.39
C GLN A 175 -3.37 -11.03 -10.49
N GLN A 176 -3.17 -12.20 -9.89
CA GLN A 176 -4.14 -12.78 -8.97
C GLN A 176 -4.38 -11.91 -7.74
N ALA A 177 -3.33 -11.23 -7.25
CA ALA A 177 -3.44 -10.28 -6.15
C ALA A 177 -4.24 -9.03 -6.57
N ILE A 178 -4.04 -8.54 -7.81
CA ILE A 178 -4.86 -7.47 -8.38
C ILE A 178 -6.33 -7.91 -8.50
N ASP A 179 -6.63 -9.12 -8.98
CA ASP A 179 -8.00 -9.66 -9.05
C ASP A 179 -8.67 -9.68 -7.66
N GLU A 180 -7.92 -10.07 -6.63
CA GLU A 180 -8.40 -10.12 -5.25
C GLU A 180 -8.62 -8.72 -4.67
N LEU A 181 -7.73 -7.77 -4.98
CA LEU A 181 -7.87 -6.36 -4.62
C LEU A 181 -9.15 -5.76 -5.24
N GLU A 182 -9.41 -6.06 -6.50
CA GLU A 182 -10.60 -5.62 -7.22
C GLU A 182 -11.88 -6.15 -6.56
N ALA A 183 -11.86 -7.40 -6.12
CA ALA A 183 -12.97 -8.07 -5.44
C ALA A 183 -13.20 -7.60 -3.99
N LEU A 184 -12.30 -6.79 -3.41
CA LEU A 184 -12.52 -6.22 -2.08
C LEU A 184 -13.70 -5.23 -2.07
N PRO A 185 -14.40 -5.09 -0.93
CA PRO A 185 -15.46 -4.11 -0.78
C PRO A 185 -14.99 -2.68 -1.12
N GLN A 186 -15.84 -1.92 -1.81
CA GLN A 186 -15.52 -0.55 -2.26
C GLN A 186 -15.21 0.40 -1.09
N ASN A 187 -15.83 0.19 0.07
CA ASN A 187 -15.59 0.98 1.28
C ASN A 187 -14.29 0.60 2.00
N ASN A 188 -13.48 -0.31 1.46
CA ASN A 188 -12.19 -0.66 2.04
C ASN A 188 -11.15 0.45 1.73
N PRO A 189 -10.64 1.20 2.73
CA PRO A 189 -9.71 2.30 2.49
C PRO A 189 -8.40 1.84 1.86
N LEU A 190 -7.95 0.61 2.16
CA LEU A 190 -6.71 0.05 1.61
C LEU A 190 -6.85 -0.27 0.12
N ARG A 191 -8.07 -0.60 -0.35
CA ARG A 191 -8.36 -0.83 -1.78
C ARG A 191 -8.10 0.45 -2.58
N SER A 192 -8.74 1.55 -2.19
CA SER A 192 -8.63 2.83 -2.88
C SER A 192 -7.18 3.35 -2.92
N ASN A 193 -6.48 3.33 -1.77
CA ASN A 193 -5.08 3.76 -1.70
C ASN A 193 -4.16 2.89 -2.58
N THR A 194 -4.34 1.56 -2.56
CA THR A 194 -3.53 0.65 -3.37
C THR A 194 -3.77 0.84 -4.87
N LEU A 195 -5.03 0.99 -5.29
CA LEU A 195 -5.39 1.23 -6.70
C LEU A 195 -4.77 2.53 -7.21
N ARG A 196 -4.77 3.60 -6.40
CA ARG A 196 -4.10 4.87 -6.73
C ARG A 196 -2.61 4.69 -7.01
N LEU A 197 -1.90 3.93 -6.18
CA LEU A 197 -0.46 3.70 -6.34
C LEU A 197 -0.14 2.83 -7.56
N LEU A 198 -0.94 1.78 -7.81
CA LEU A 198 -0.83 0.96 -9.00
C LEU A 198 -1.06 1.77 -10.29
N TYR A 199 -1.96 2.74 -10.26
CA TYR A 199 -2.18 3.65 -11.38
C TYR A 199 -0.96 4.56 -11.63
N ASN A 200 -0.34 5.11 -10.58
CA ASN A 200 0.87 5.91 -10.72
C ASN A 200 2.02 5.08 -11.31
N LEU A 201 2.15 3.82 -10.86
CA LEU A 201 3.07 2.85 -11.46
C LEU A 201 2.79 2.70 -12.96
N ARG A 202 1.52 2.48 -13.33
CA ARG A 202 1.10 2.36 -14.74
C ARG A 202 1.52 3.58 -15.57
N GLN A 203 1.18 4.79 -15.12
CA GLN A 203 1.50 6.02 -15.88
C GLN A 203 3.01 6.19 -16.05
N ASN A 204 3.79 5.89 -15.03
CA ASN A 204 5.25 5.95 -15.10
C ASN A 204 5.83 4.91 -16.08
N LEU A 205 5.14 3.78 -16.26
CA LEU A 205 5.49 2.76 -17.26
C LEU A 205 5.02 3.16 -18.67
N GLU A 206 3.81 3.70 -18.84
CA GLU A 206 3.23 4.14 -20.13
C GLU A 206 3.97 5.32 -20.76
N VAL A 207 4.47 6.27 -19.95
CA VAL A 207 5.26 7.42 -20.43
C VAL A 207 6.58 6.98 -21.09
N LYS A 208 7.04 5.75 -20.85
CA LYS A 208 8.24 5.19 -21.48
C LYS A 208 7.84 4.27 -22.63
N GLN A 209 8.02 4.74 -23.87
CA GLN A 209 7.64 4.08 -25.13
C GLN A 209 7.97 2.56 -25.18
N ASP A 210 6.90 1.77 -25.22
CA ASP A 210 6.59 0.39 -25.64
C ASP A 210 7.65 -0.69 -26.01
N GLN A 211 8.92 -0.36 -26.25
CA GLN A 211 9.90 -1.34 -26.76
C GLN A 211 10.59 -2.17 -25.66
N ASP A 212 10.63 -1.69 -24.41
CA ASP A 212 11.37 -2.34 -23.29
C ASP A 212 10.48 -2.78 -22.11
N LEU A 213 9.16 -2.69 -22.22
CA LEU A 213 8.25 -3.13 -21.15
C LEU A 213 8.21 -4.65 -21.07
N GLU A 214 8.46 -5.19 -19.88
CA GLU A 214 8.30 -6.62 -19.59
C GLU A 214 6.83 -7.03 -19.81
N GLU A 215 6.59 -8.27 -20.24
CA GLU A 215 5.25 -8.78 -20.57
C GLU A 215 4.26 -8.62 -19.39
N GLY A 216 4.75 -8.81 -18.16
CA GLY A 216 3.96 -8.56 -16.94
C GLY A 216 3.57 -7.10 -16.73
N ASP A 217 4.40 -6.15 -17.19
CA ASP A 217 4.12 -4.71 -17.05
C ASP A 217 3.07 -4.26 -18.08
N LYS A 218 3.12 -4.79 -19.31
CA LYS A 218 2.10 -4.54 -20.34
C LYS A 218 0.71 -5.01 -19.90
N GLU A 219 0.63 -6.13 -19.21
CA GLU A 219 -0.63 -6.67 -18.72
C GLU A 219 -1.20 -5.86 -17.55
N ILE A 220 -0.35 -5.41 -16.61
CA ILE A 220 -0.74 -4.47 -15.54
C ILE A 220 -1.32 -3.19 -16.15
N ILE A 221 -0.67 -2.66 -17.20
CA ILE A 221 -1.10 -1.45 -17.87
C ILE A 221 -2.49 -1.60 -18.51
N MET A 222 -2.72 -2.68 -19.27
CA MET A 222 -4.00 -2.88 -19.95
C MET A 222 -5.17 -3.12 -19.00
N ARG A 223 -4.94 -3.79 -17.86
CA ARG A 223 -6.02 -4.20 -16.94
C ARG A 223 -6.47 -3.09 -16.00
N LEU A 224 -5.57 -2.23 -15.54
CA LEU A 224 -5.87 -1.22 -14.51
C LEU A 224 -6.53 0.06 -15.06
N ALA A 225 -6.49 0.29 -16.37
CA ALA A 225 -6.98 1.52 -16.99
C ALA A 225 -8.50 1.78 -16.78
N PRO A 226 -9.42 0.83 -17.05
CA PRO A 226 -10.85 1.06 -16.89
C PRO A 226 -11.29 1.11 -15.41
N LEU A 227 -10.58 0.42 -14.52
CA LEU A 227 -10.96 0.26 -13.12
C LEU A 227 -10.76 1.55 -12.31
N TYR A 228 -9.69 2.30 -12.57
CA TYR A 228 -9.47 3.61 -11.93
C TYR A 228 -10.40 4.68 -12.49
N GLN A 229 -10.77 4.63 -13.78
CA GLN A 229 -11.79 5.54 -14.31
C GLN A 229 -13.10 5.38 -13.54
N GLN A 230 -13.52 4.14 -13.29
CA GLN A 230 -14.72 3.85 -12.51
C GLN A 230 -14.59 4.30 -11.04
N ASP A 231 -13.51 3.96 -10.33
CA ASP A 231 -13.32 4.39 -8.93
C ASP A 231 -13.20 5.92 -8.81
N ARG A 232 -12.58 6.60 -9.80
CA ARG A 232 -12.43 8.07 -9.83
C ARG A 232 -13.75 8.78 -10.14
N GLU A 233 -14.50 8.31 -11.13
CA GLU A 233 -15.84 8.82 -11.44
C GLU A 233 -16.75 8.69 -10.21
N GLN A 234 -16.69 7.56 -9.51
CA GLN A 234 -17.45 7.37 -8.28
C GLN A 234 -16.97 8.27 -7.13
N ALA A 235 -15.66 8.47 -6.96
CA ALA A 235 -15.13 9.39 -5.95
C ALA A 235 -15.53 10.85 -6.24
N ILE A 236 -15.55 11.26 -7.51
CA ILE A 236 -16.05 12.57 -7.94
C ILE A 236 -17.54 12.69 -7.60
N LEU A 237 -18.35 11.71 -7.99
CA LEU A 237 -19.79 11.69 -7.68
C LEU A 237 -20.07 11.75 -6.17
N GLN A 238 -19.32 11.03 -5.35
CA GLN A 238 -19.44 11.09 -3.89
C GLN A 238 -19.03 12.46 -3.33
N GLY A 239 -17.97 13.07 -3.87
CA GLY A 239 -17.54 14.42 -3.51
C GLY A 239 -18.59 15.48 -3.86
N GLU A 240 -19.13 15.41 -5.08
CA GLU A 240 -20.21 16.29 -5.53
C GLU A 240 -21.46 16.13 -4.66
N ARG A 241 -21.82 14.90 -4.30
CA ARG A 241 -22.95 14.64 -3.41
C ARG A 241 -22.76 15.30 -2.05
N LEU A 242 -21.56 15.18 -1.48
CA LEU A 242 -21.23 15.79 -0.20
C LEU A 242 -21.28 17.32 -0.27
N VAL A 243 -20.79 17.91 -1.37
CA VAL A 243 -20.87 19.36 -1.63
C VAL A 243 -22.33 19.83 -1.70
N ILE A 244 -23.17 19.13 -2.46
CA ILE A 244 -24.61 19.44 -2.57
C ILE A 244 -25.29 19.35 -1.20
N GLN A 245 -25.07 18.26 -0.45
CA GLN A 245 -25.65 18.08 0.88
C GLN A 245 -25.23 19.19 1.84
N ASN A 246 -23.94 19.54 1.89
CA ASN A 246 -23.43 20.60 2.74
C ASN A 246 -24.00 21.97 2.35
N LEU A 247 -24.09 22.27 1.05
CA LEU A 247 -24.67 23.52 0.57
C LEU A 247 -26.15 23.64 0.95
N LEU A 248 -26.93 22.58 0.75
CA LEU A 248 -28.35 22.53 1.15
C LEU A 248 -28.49 22.74 2.66
N GLN A 249 -27.66 22.06 3.46
CA GLN A 249 -27.69 22.20 4.92
C GLN A 249 -27.29 23.60 5.38
N VAL A 250 -26.26 24.22 4.79
CA VAL A 250 -25.83 25.59 5.12
C VAL A 250 -26.88 26.62 4.72
N ARG A 251 -27.55 26.42 3.56
CA ARG A 251 -28.54 27.36 3.03
C ARG A 251 -29.89 27.28 3.73
N PHE A 252 -30.35 26.08 4.05
CA PHE A 252 -31.71 25.82 4.53
C PHE A 252 -31.77 25.23 5.95
N GLY A 253 -30.62 25.08 6.61
CA GLY A 253 -30.50 24.62 8.00
C GLY A 253 -30.49 23.09 8.15
N SER A 254 -31.38 22.38 7.46
CA SER A 254 -31.44 20.91 7.44
C SER A 254 -31.83 20.38 6.07
N VAL A 255 -31.33 19.18 5.75
CA VAL A 255 -31.78 18.43 4.57
C VAL A 255 -32.92 17.50 5.02
N ASP A 256 -34.15 17.92 4.74
CA ASP A 256 -35.36 17.12 4.98
C ASP A 256 -35.61 16.14 3.81
N GLU A 257 -36.68 15.35 3.90
CA GLU A 257 -37.01 14.32 2.92
C GLU A 257 -37.21 14.91 1.51
N GLU A 258 -37.86 16.09 1.39
CA GLU A 258 -38.05 16.79 0.12
C GLU A 258 -36.72 17.25 -0.50
N LEU A 259 -35.81 17.78 0.31
CA LEU A 259 -34.47 18.18 -0.16
C LEU A 259 -33.57 16.98 -0.46
N ALA A 260 -33.76 15.85 0.22
CA ALA A 260 -33.01 14.62 -0.04
C ALA A 260 -33.37 14.01 -1.40
N GLU A 261 -34.65 14.06 -1.79
CA GLU A 261 -35.15 13.54 -3.07
C GLU A 261 -34.53 14.25 -4.30
N ILE A 262 -34.19 15.53 -4.18
CA ILE A 262 -33.61 16.31 -5.29
C ILE A 262 -32.09 16.16 -5.42
N ILE A 263 -31.41 15.46 -4.49
CA ILE A 263 -29.95 15.26 -4.55
C ILE A 263 -29.54 14.44 -5.78
N GLU A 264 -30.23 13.34 -6.07
CA GLU A 264 -29.90 12.52 -7.25
C GLU A 264 -30.15 13.28 -8.58
N PRO A 265 -31.29 13.98 -8.77
CA PRO A 265 -31.47 14.86 -9.92
C PRO A 265 -30.41 15.96 -10.05
N LEU A 266 -29.95 16.55 -8.94
CA LEU A 266 -28.90 17.56 -8.96
C LEU A 266 -27.54 16.98 -9.38
N LEU A 267 -27.22 15.76 -8.96
CA LEU A 267 -26.01 15.05 -9.35
C LEU A 267 -25.97 14.67 -10.83
N ALA A 268 -27.13 14.58 -11.48
CA ALA A 268 -27.21 14.34 -12.92
C ALA A 268 -26.88 15.58 -13.77
N LEU A 269 -26.81 16.77 -13.15
CA LEU A 269 -26.44 18.02 -13.81
C LEU A 269 -24.94 18.30 -13.67
N PRO A 270 -24.31 18.99 -14.63
CA PRO A 270 -22.93 19.42 -14.49
C PRO A 270 -22.78 20.48 -13.36
N PRO A 271 -21.62 20.56 -12.68
CA PRO A 271 -21.36 21.51 -11.59
C PRO A 271 -21.66 22.96 -11.93
N GLU A 272 -21.45 23.37 -13.18
CA GLU A 272 -21.73 24.72 -13.67
C GLU A 272 -23.23 25.04 -13.69
N GLU A 273 -24.08 24.03 -13.73
CA GLU A 273 -25.54 24.18 -13.74
C GLU A 273 -26.13 24.08 -12.33
N PHE A 274 -25.74 23.09 -11.53
CA PHE A 274 -26.31 22.94 -10.19
C PHE A 274 -25.74 23.97 -9.19
N THR A 275 -24.50 24.45 -9.35
CA THR A 275 -23.88 25.38 -8.38
C THR A 275 -24.61 26.73 -8.32
N PRO A 276 -24.92 27.41 -9.45
CA PRO A 276 -25.73 28.62 -9.42
C PRO A 276 -27.13 28.37 -8.85
N MET A 277 -27.75 27.23 -9.16
CA MET A 277 -29.07 26.89 -8.65
C MET A 277 -29.09 26.81 -7.12
N LEU A 278 -28.13 26.12 -6.53
CA LEU A 278 -28.01 26.00 -5.06
C LEU A 278 -27.70 27.33 -4.37
N LEU A 279 -26.98 28.24 -5.03
CA LEU A 279 -26.58 29.53 -4.46
C LEU A 279 -27.59 30.65 -4.70
N GLN A 280 -28.43 30.56 -5.72
CA GLN A 280 -29.30 31.67 -6.14
C GLN A 280 -30.78 31.40 -5.86
N LEU A 281 -31.24 30.14 -5.97
CA LEU A 281 -32.65 29.82 -5.78
C LEU A 281 -33.02 29.75 -4.29
N SER A 282 -34.27 30.13 -4.00
CA SER A 282 -34.93 29.80 -2.74
C SER A 282 -35.26 28.32 -2.66
N ARG A 283 -35.62 27.84 -1.46
CA ARG A 283 -35.97 26.42 -1.23
C ARG A 283 -37.14 25.99 -2.12
N GLU A 284 -38.18 26.81 -2.18
CA GLU A 284 -39.40 26.54 -2.93
C GLU A 284 -39.15 26.53 -4.44
N GLU A 285 -38.36 27.47 -4.95
CA GLU A 285 -37.99 27.53 -6.37
C GLU A 285 -37.11 26.34 -6.78
N LEU A 286 -36.19 25.92 -5.90
CA LEU A 286 -35.34 24.76 -6.13
C LEU A 286 -36.18 23.48 -6.20
N LEU A 287 -37.07 23.26 -5.22
CA LEU A 287 -37.95 22.09 -5.19
C LEU A 287 -38.95 22.07 -6.36
N ALA A 288 -39.55 23.21 -6.71
CA ALA A 288 -40.50 23.30 -7.83
C ALA A 288 -39.86 22.84 -9.14
N ARG A 289 -38.60 23.20 -9.37
CA ARG A 289 -37.87 22.89 -10.60
C ARG A 289 -37.59 21.39 -10.79
N PHE A 290 -37.46 20.62 -9.71
CA PHE A 290 -37.26 19.17 -9.77
C PHE A 290 -38.56 18.36 -9.56
N ARG A 291 -39.63 18.99 -9.08
CA ARG A 291 -40.98 18.39 -9.02
C ARG A 291 -41.66 18.32 -10.40
N GLU A 292 -41.31 19.20 -11.33
CA GLU A 292 -41.87 19.20 -12.70
C GLU A 292 -41.19 18.19 -13.65
N SER A 293 -40.13 17.52 -13.20
CA SER A 293 -39.33 16.58 -14.02
C SER A 293 -39.52 15.11 -13.66
N ASN A 294 -40.50 14.78 -12.79
CA ASN A 294 -40.90 13.42 -12.41
C ASN A 294 -42.28 13.06 -12.95
#